data_AF-A0A946MQF0-F1
#
_entry.id   AF-A0A946MQF0-F1
#
_cell.length_a   1.000
_cell.length_b   1.000
_cell.length_c   1.000
_cell.angle_alpha   90.00
_cell.angle_beta   90.00
_cell.angle_gamma   90.00
#
_symmetry.space_group_name_H-M   'P 1'
#
loop_
_entity.id
_entity.type
_entity.pdbx_description
1 polymer ?
#
loop_
_entity_poly.entity_id
_entity_poly.type
_entity_poly.pdbx_seq_one_letter_code
_entity_poly.pdbx_strand_id
1 'polypeptide(L)' 'LYQVINYRYNDKLPTVFTTVLDLEELEDRLSSRMMDTSLSNMFHIMAPDYRSDREPKRPSIKQKGKGKQK' A
#
# COMPACT_ATOMS: atom_id res chain seq x y z
N LEU A 1 4.04 -18.89 11.16
CA LEU A 1 3.92 -18.48 9.74
C LEU A 1 5.27 -18.41 9.02
N TYR A 2 6.34 -17.96 9.68
CA TYR A 2 7.69 -17.82 9.10
C TYR A 2 8.20 -19.04 8.31
N GLN A 3 7.98 -20.27 8.81
CA GLN A 3 8.48 -21.48 8.15
C GLN A 3 8.01 -21.63 6.69
N VAL A 4 6.72 -21.37 6.44
CA VAL A 4 6.13 -21.46 5.09
C VAL A 4 6.70 -20.38 4.18
N ILE A 5 6.79 -19.15 4.66
CA ILE A 5 7.30 -18.01 3.89
C ILE A 5 8.78 -18.26 3.54
N ASN A 6 9.58 -18.71 4.51
CA ASN A 6 10.98 -19.01 4.31
C ASN A 6 11.18 -20.12 3.26
N TYR A 7 10.41 -21.20 3.34
CA TYR A 7 10.46 -22.28 2.37
C TYR A 7 10.14 -21.78 0.95
N ARG A 8 9.05 -21.03 0.78
CA ARG A 8 8.64 -20.52 -0.53
C ARG A 8 9.61 -19.48 -1.09
N TYR A 9 10.19 -18.65 -0.24
CA TYR A 9 11.22 -17.69 -0.62
C TYR A 9 12.49 -18.40 -1.13
N ASN A 10 12.97 -19.42 -0.40
CA ASN A 10 14.17 -20.17 -0.78
C ASN A 10 13.98 -20.94 -2.09
N ASP A 11 12.81 -21.56 -2.26
CA ASP A 11 12.46 -22.31 -3.47
C ASP A 11 11.96 -21.40 -4.62
N LYS A 12 11.95 -20.07 -4.42
CA LYS A 12 11.51 -19.05 -5.39
C LYS A 12 10.12 -19.31 -5.96
N LEU A 13 9.23 -19.83 -5.12
CA LEU A 13 7.87 -20.15 -5.52
C LEU A 13 7.00 -18.88 -5.56
N PRO A 14 6.21 -18.67 -6.62
CA PRO A 14 5.38 -17.47 -6.74
C PRO A 14 4.40 -17.36 -5.58
N THR A 15 4.33 -16.19 -4.96
CA THR A 15 3.48 -15.91 -3.79
C THR A 15 2.91 -14.50 -3.86
N VAL A 16 1.75 -14.31 -3.26
CA VAL A 16 1.12 -12.99 -3.09
C VAL A 16 0.76 -12.85 -1.62
N PHE A 17 1.15 -11.72 -1.03
CA PHE A 17 0.80 -11.35 0.33
C PHE A 17 0.03 -10.04 0.29
N THR A 18 -0.99 -9.95 1.13
CA THR A 18 -1.76 -8.72 1.34
C THR A 18 -1.74 -8.41 2.84
N THR A 19 -1.45 -7.17 3.19
CA THR A 19 -1.41 -6.71 4.57
C THR A 19 -1.99 -5.31 4.66
N VAL A 20 -2.53 -4.97 5.82
CA VAL A 20 -2.94 -3.59 6.17
C VAL A 20 -1.82 -2.80 6.83
N LEU A 21 -0.72 -3.47 7.16
CA LEU A 21 0.46 -2.91 7.82
C LEU A 21 1.52 -2.52 6.79
N ASP A 22 2.33 -1.53 7.14
CA ASP A 22 3.54 -1.20 6.40
C ASP A 22 4.64 -2.25 6.65
N LEU A 23 5.61 -2.35 5.74
CA LEU A 23 6.71 -3.34 5.89
C LEU A 23 7.56 -3.11 7.13
N GLU A 24 7.65 -1.86 7.61
CA GLU A 24 8.40 -1.49 8.82
C GLU A 24 7.71 -1.99 10.09
N GLU A 25 6.40 -2.25 10.03
CA GLU A 25 5.61 -2.78 11.15
C GLU A 25 5.58 -4.32 11.18
N LEU A 26 6.01 -4.97 10.10
CA LEU A 26 6.16 -6.42 10.05
C LEU A 26 7.37 -6.87 10.88
N GLU A 27 7.32 -8.11 11.36
CA GLU A 27 8.48 -8.76 11.98
C GLU A 27 9.70 -8.69 11.06
N ASP A 28 10.85 -8.26 11.60
CA ASP A 28 12.12 -8.01 10.89
C ASP A 28 12.45 -9.08 9.83
N ARG A 29 12.28 -10.36 10.17
CA ARG A 29 12.64 -11.48 9.30
C ARG A 29 11.70 -11.66 8.10
N LEU A 30 10.45 -11.26 8.25
CA LEU A 30 9.46 -11.25 7.17
C LEU A 30 9.68 -10.02 6.29
N SER A 31 9.85 -8.85 6.92
CA SER A 31 10.14 -7.60 6.22
C SER A 31 11.35 -7.71 5.30
N SER A 32 12.46 -8.26 5.80
CA SER A 32 13.68 -8.49 5.02
C SER A 32 13.46 -9.35 3.76
N ARG A 33 12.59 -10.37 3.82
CA ARG A 33 12.28 -11.21 2.64
C ARG A 33 11.35 -10.50 1.64
N MET A 34 10.42 -9.68 2.13
CA MET A 34 9.50 -8.93 1.28
C MET A 34 10.17 -7.72 0.60
N MET A 35 11.20 -7.15 1.23
CA MET A 35 12.01 -6.05 0.70
C MET A 35 13.06 -6.50 -0.34
N ASP A 36 13.26 -7.81 -0.53
CA ASP A 36 14.18 -8.32 -1.53
C ASP A 36 13.65 -8.09 -2.95
N THR A 37 14.15 -7.02 -3.58
CA THR A 37 13.81 -6.61 -4.95
C THR A 37 14.17 -7.62 -6.04
N SER A 38 14.97 -8.65 -5.72
CA SER A 38 15.30 -9.71 -6.68
C SER A 38 14.19 -10.77 -6.82
N LEU A 39 13.31 -10.89 -5.83
CA LEU A 39 12.26 -11.92 -5.77
C LEU A 39 10.86 -11.36 -5.50
N SER A 40 10.75 -10.16 -4.96
CA SER A 40 9.48 -9.53 -4.53
C SER A 40 9.25 -8.20 -5.21
N ASN A 41 7.97 -7.90 -5.48
CA ASN A 41 7.51 -6.59 -5.94
C ASN A 41 6.51 -6.02 -4.94
N MET A 42 6.77 -4.81 -4.46
CA MET A 42 5.92 -4.14 -3.47
C MET A 42 4.92 -3.21 -4.16
N PHE A 43 3.65 -3.31 -3.76
CA PHE A 43 2.59 -2.41 -4.20
C PHE A 43 1.88 -1.82 -2.98
N HIS A 44 1.96 -0.50 -2.83
CA HIS A 44 1.22 0.22 -1.80
C HIS A 44 -0.13 0.67 -2.35
N ILE A 45 -1.22 0.16 -1.77
CA ILE A 45 -2.58 0.40 -2.25
C ILE A 45 -3.16 1.60 -1.51
N MET A 46 -3.12 2.76 -2.15
CA MET A 46 -3.73 4.01 -1.65
C MET A 46 -5.20 4.19 -2.00
N ALA A 47 -5.82 3.15 -2.58
CA ALA A 47 -7.21 3.20 -2.99
C ALA A 47 -8.14 3.20 -1.75
N PRO A 48 -9.24 3.97 -1.77
CA PRO A 48 -10.24 3.94 -0.71
C PRO A 48 -11.01 2.61 -0.71
N ASP A 49 -11.74 2.33 0.37
CA ASP A 49 -12.56 1.11 0.48
C ASP A 49 -13.53 1.00 -0.71
N TYR A 50 -13.42 -0.12 -1.42
CA TYR A 50 -14.25 -0.43 -2.59
C TYR A 50 -15.74 -0.53 -2.25
N ARG A 51 -16.09 -0.94 -1.02
CA ARG A 51 -17.50 -1.13 -0.61
C ARG A 51 -18.20 0.17 -0.20
N SER A 52 -17.45 1.24 0.02
CA SER A 52 -18.03 2.54 0.29
C SER A 52 -18.49 3.20 -1.02
N ASP A 53 -19.72 2.92 -1.43
CA ASP A 53 -20.49 3.59 -2.50
C ASP A 53 -20.78 5.08 -2.21
N ARG A 54 -19.85 5.83 -1.62
CA ARG A 54 -20.05 7.25 -1.27
C ARG A 54 -18.87 8.07 -1.76
N GLU A 55 -19.10 8.65 -2.93
CA GLU A 55 -18.33 9.66 -3.65
C GLU A 55 -17.01 10.11 -3.00
N PRO A 56 -15.87 10.01 -3.71
CA PRO A 56 -14.71 10.80 -3.32
C PRO A 56 -15.09 12.28 -3.41
N LYS A 57 -15.28 12.94 -2.26
CA LYS A 57 -15.41 14.40 -2.20
C LYS A 57 -14.13 15.00 -2.78
N ARG A 58 -14.16 15.33 -4.07
CA ARG A 58 -13.12 16.13 -4.70
C ARG A 58 -12.99 17.42 -3.88
N PRO A 59 -11.79 17.81 -3.43
CA PRO A 59 -11.64 19.06 -2.69
C PRO A 59 -12.10 20.20 -3.59
N SER A 60 -13.19 20.86 -3.20
CA SER A 60 -13.71 22.02 -3.93
C SER A 60 -12.66 23.13 -3.87
N ILE A 61 -12.03 23.43 -5.00
CA ILE A 61 -11.18 24.60 -5.16
C ILE A 61 -12.07 25.83 -4.87
N LYS A 62 -11.86 26.48 -3.71
CA LYS A 62 -12.49 27.76 -3.40
C LYS A 62 -11.97 28.80 -4.39
N GLN A 63 -12.76 29.13 -5.41
CA GLN A 63 -12.55 30.36 -6.17
C GLN A 63 -12.72 31.55 -5.22
N LYS A 64 -11.61 32.14 -4.77
CA LYS A 64 -11.62 33.45 -4.11
C LYS A 64 -12.11 34.47 -5.14
N GLY A 65 -13.30 35.01 -4.89
CA GLY A 65 -13.91 36.04 -5.71
C GLY A 65 -13.00 37.26 -5.88
N LYS A 66 -12.94 37.75 -7.12
CA LYS A 66 -12.39 39.06 -7.47
C LYS A 66 -13.11 40.15 -6.69
N GLY A 67 -12.44 40.72 -5.68
CA GLY A 67 -12.85 41.98 -5.07
C GLY A 67 -12.61 43.13 -6.04
N LYS A 68 -13.69 43.81 -6.43
CA LYS A 68 -13.69 45.06 -7.19
C LYS A 68 -12.91 46.13 -6.41
N GLN A 69 -11.89 46.71 -7.05
CA GLN A 69 -11.36 48.02 -6.68
C GLN A 69 -12.37 49.10 -7.13
N LYS A 70 -12.82 49.90 -6.18
CA LYS A 70 -13.36 51.24 -6.39
C LYS A 70 -12.76 52.14 -5.33
#